data_AF-A0A1F7CWK9-F1
#
_entry.id   AF-A0A1F7CWK9-F1
#
_cell.length_a   1.000
_cell.length_b   1.000
_cell.length_c   1.000
_cell.angle_alpha   90.00
_cell.angle_beta   90.00
_cell.angle_gamma   90.00
#
_symmetry.space_group_name_H-M   'P 1'
#
loop_
_entity.id
_entity.type
_entity.pdbx_description
1 polymer ?
#
loop_
_entity_poly.entity_id
_entity_poly.type
_entity_poly.pdbx_seq_one_letter_code
_entity_poly.pdbx_strand_id
1 'polypeptide(L)'
;CLRGEATARRYLETSELQVFYSLDEAGTPSIPRVVTVKNDRGLAEVRGIAQQENLDSHITPVVQEKLKEFPDGAAFGKKTNDMKLLTSIERKTDEGEILSKEDLTFLYEIEDTIEGFGYQRDPRIGEIRSKRRPEADMLVVFDCTEDRIARIPKEINEHTKAYVGPLQEGLFDALPDRLEHIYTSFPEGRIRLESLDVGGLTAEQLEAALDEKNAAGKKQFNVSDYARSMLRNKKQFIEPVNMRHRERKGSKETVDLVRLRVRDLGFTSAPTTTELFTRARKLGLELCPPETGPYKRLADKDQPLGNWYYVGMEPVADSVGCPCVFRLARREGGLWLYHFDWAVPGPQWNLDRGFLFRRRKSDA
;
A
#
# COMPACT_ATOMS: atom_id res chain seq x y z
N CYS A 1 -18.60 -17.81 18.86
CA CYS A 1 -17.71 -16.65 18.63
C CYS A 1 -16.22 -16.98 18.78
N LEU A 2 -15.80 -17.93 19.64
CA LEU A 2 -14.39 -18.30 19.81
C LEU A 2 -14.07 -19.68 19.20
N ARG A 3 -12.86 -19.84 18.66
CA ARG A 3 -12.31 -21.04 18.01
C ARG A 3 -12.04 -22.18 18.99
N GLY A 4 -13.12 -22.73 19.56
CA GLY A 4 -13.12 -23.92 20.40
C GLY A 4 -12.79 -23.67 21.88
N GLU A 5 -13.02 -24.72 22.68
CA GLU A 5 -12.93 -24.67 24.15
C GLU A 5 -11.53 -24.32 24.66
N ALA A 6 -10.47 -24.84 24.03
CA ALA A 6 -9.09 -24.56 24.44
C ALA A 6 -8.75 -23.06 24.34
N THR A 7 -9.19 -22.40 23.27
CA THR A 7 -9.00 -20.96 23.07
C THR A 7 -9.78 -20.15 24.10
N ALA A 8 -11.03 -20.54 24.36
CA ALA A 8 -11.86 -19.91 25.38
C ALA A 8 -11.24 -20.04 26.78
N ARG A 9 -10.73 -21.23 27.14
CA ARG A 9 -10.05 -21.46 28.43
C ARG A 9 -8.86 -20.54 28.62
N ARG A 10 -8.00 -20.41 27.60
CA ARG A 10 -6.86 -19.50 27.65
C ARG A 10 -7.28 -18.05 27.85
N TYR A 11 -8.35 -17.59 27.17
CA TYR A 11 -8.83 -16.23 27.39
C TYR A 11 -9.39 -16.03 28.80
N LEU A 12 -10.13 -17.00 29.34
CA LEU A 12 -10.65 -16.92 30.72
C LEU A 12 -9.54 -16.86 31.77
N GLU A 13 -8.33 -17.34 31.47
CA GLU A 13 -7.16 -17.24 32.36
C GLU A 13 -6.51 -15.84 32.33
N THR A 14 -6.57 -15.13 31.20
CA THR A 14 -5.76 -13.91 30.97
C THR A 14 -6.55 -12.68 30.53
N SER A 15 -7.87 -12.77 30.41
CA SER A 15 -8.68 -11.75 29.74
C SER A 15 -10.13 -11.73 30.25
N GLU A 16 -10.72 -10.54 30.20
CA GLU A 16 -12.14 -10.32 30.39
C GLU A 16 -12.86 -10.54 29.06
N LEU A 17 -13.90 -11.38 29.09
CA LEU A 17 -14.74 -11.67 27.92
C LEU A 17 -16.13 -11.03 28.12
N GLN A 18 -16.55 -10.20 27.17
CA GLN A 18 -17.94 -9.74 27.10
C GLN A 18 -18.60 -10.31 25.85
N VAL A 19 -19.66 -11.08 26.03
CA VAL A 19 -20.40 -11.74 24.94
C VAL A 19 -21.72 -11.03 24.72
N PHE A 20 -22.00 -10.67 23.48
CA PHE A 20 -23.21 -10.01 23.04
C PHE A 20 -24.14 -11.03 22.41
N TYR A 21 -25.40 -11.02 22.83
CA TYR A 21 -26.42 -11.95 22.41
C TYR A 21 -27.54 -11.23 21.68
N SER A 22 -28.07 -11.85 20.63
CA SER A 22 -29.38 -11.52 20.09
C SER A 22 -30.47 -12.17 20.93
N LEU A 23 -31.65 -11.54 20.95
CA LEU A 23 -32.84 -12.12 21.53
C LEU A 23 -33.35 -13.28 20.66
N ASP A 24 -33.78 -14.37 21.30
CA ASP A 24 -34.56 -15.41 20.65
C ASP A 24 -36.03 -15.00 20.48
N GLU A 25 -36.85 -15.91 19.93
CA GLU A 25 -38.29 -15.68 19.71
C GLU A 25 -39.05 -15.38 21.02
N ALA A 26 -38.54 -15.81 22.17
CA ALA A 26 -39.11 -15.53 23.49
C ALA A 26 -38.60 -14.22 24.09
N GLY A 27 -37.79 -13.44 23.36
CA GLY A 27 -37.19 -12.21 23.84
C GLY A 27 -36.02 -12.42 24.80
N THR A 28 -35.47 -13.64 24.89
CA THR A 28 -34.37 -13.96 25.80
C THR A 28 -33.02 -13.84 25.09
N PRO A 29 -31.99 -13.19 25.68
CA PRO A 29 -30.68 -13.01 25.05
C PRO A 29 -29.86 -14.32 25.07
N SER A 30 -30.15 -15.24 24.15
CA SER A 30 -29.61 -16.60 24.15
C SER A 30 -28.71 -16.92 22.94
N ILE A 31 -28.70 -16.10 21.89
CA ILE A 31 -27.96 -16.38 20.65
C ILE A 31 -26.69 -15.52 20.60
N PRO A 32 -25.49 -16.08 20.85
CA PRO A 32 -24.26 -15.28 20.84
C PRO A 32 -23.95 -14.78 19.43
N ARG A 33 -23.58 -13.50 19.30
CA ARG A 33 -23.21 -12.86 18.02
C ARG A 33 -21.77 -12.41 18.00
N VAL A 34 -21.31 -11.81 19.08
CA VAL A 34 -19.98 -11.20 19.17
C VAL A 34 -19.40 -11.43 20.56
N VAL A 35 -18.09 -11.57 20.63
CA VAL A 35 -17.33 -11.49 21.86
C VAL A 35 -16.25 -10.43 21.73
N THR A 36 -16.10 -9.60 22.75
CA THR A 36 -14.94 -8.73 22.92
C THR A 36 -14.00 -9.33 23.95
N VAL A 37 -12.71 -9.36 23.63
CA VAL A 37 -11.64 -9.86 24.50
C VAL A 37 -10.83 -8.65 24.97
N LYS A 38 -10.79 -8.43 26.27
CA LYS A 38 -10.04 -7.35 26.90
C LYS A 38 -8.96 -7.92 27.82
N ASN A 39 -7.75 -7.42 27.73
CA ASN A 39 -6.63 -7.78 28.61
C ASN A 39 -6.07 -6.52 29.30
N ASP A 40 -4.97 -6.68 30.05
CA ASP A 40 -4.33 -5.59 30.80
C ASP A 40 -3.86 -4.41 29.93
N ARG A 41 -3.75 -4.60 28.60
CA ARG A 41 -3.36 -3.56 27.64
C ARG A 41 -4.55 -2.88 26.97
N GLY A 42 -5.77 -3.34 27.19
CA GLY A 42 -6.99 -2.81 26.57
C GLY A 42 -7.80 -3.86 25.82
N LEU A 43 -8.67 -3.39 24.92
CA LEU A 43 -9.46 -4.20 24.01
C LEU A 43 -8.55 -4.85 22.96
N ALA A 44 -8.33 -6.16 23.13
CA ALA A 44 -7.41 -6.91 22.29
C ALA A 44 -8.09 -7.42 21.01
N GLU A 45 -9.30 -7.96 21.12
CA GLU A 45 -9.97 -8.62 20.01
C GLU A 45 -11.49 -8.41 20.03
N VAL A 46 -12.10 -8.42 18.84
CA VAL A 46 -13.54 -8.50 18.63
C VAL A 46 -13.79 -9.61 17.63
N ARG A 47 -14.58 -10.63 18.01
CA ARG A 47 -14.83 -11.83 17.20
C ARG A 47 -16.31 -12.09 17.05
N GLY A 48 -16.74 -12.37 15.83
CA GLY A 48 -18.13 -12.69 15.52
C GLY A 48 -18.38 -14.18 15.35
N ILE A 49 -19.54 -14.50 14.76
CA ILE A 49 -19.96 -15.88 14.46
C ILE A 49 -19.91 -16.24 12.98
N ALA A 50 -19.63 -15.29 12.10
CA ALA A 50 -19.53 -15.56 10.67
C ALA A 50 -18.24 -16.34 10.34
N GLN A 51 -18.09 -16.72 9.08
CA GLN A 51 -16.94 -17.50 8.62
C GLN A 51 -15.61 -16.80 9.00
N GLN A 52 -14.65 -17.59 9.50
CA GLN A 52 -13.38 -17.10 10.05
C GLN A 52 -13.52 -16.12 11.23
N GLU A 53 -14.62 -16.20 11.98
CA GLU A 53 -14.94 -15.34 13.14
C GLU A 53 -15.12 -13.85 12.78
N ASN A 54 -15.48 -13.58 11.53
CA ASN A 54 -15.97 -12.25 11.13
C ASN A 54 -17.28 -11.92 11.84
N LEU A 55 -17.60 -10.63 11.86
CA LEU A 55 -18.93 -10.18 12.27
C LEU A 55 -19.96 -10.67 11.26
N ASP A 56 -21.14 -11.01 11.75
CA ASP A 56 -22.29 -11.13 10.85
C ASP A 56 -22.73 -9.75 10.35
N SER A 57 -23.46 -9.74 9.23
CA SER A 57 -23.89 -8.52 8.54
C SER A 57 -24.79 -7.61 9.39
N HIS A 58 -25.51 -8.16 10.37
CA HIS A 58 -26.49 -7.40 11.16
C HIS A 58 -25.88 -6.75 12.40
N ILE A 59 -24.80 -7.30 12.97
CA ILE A 59 -24.27 -6.85 14.26
C ILE A 59 -23.27 -5.68 14.16
N THR A 60 -22.79 -5.35 12.96
CA THR A 60 -21.73 -4.33 12.76
C THR A 60 -22.08 -2.96 13.37
N PRO A 61 -23.32 -2.41 13.22
CA PRO A 61 -23.68 -1.14 13.86
C PRO A 61 -23.62 -1.20 15.39
N VAL A 62 -24.04 -2.32 15.98
CA VAL A 62 -24.02 -2.52 17.44
C VAL A 62 -22.58 -2.57 17.94
N VAL A 63 -21.69 -3.29 17.23
CA VAL A 63 -20.26 -3.34 17.55
C VAL A 63 -19.63 -1.95 17.44
N GLN A 64 -19.97 -1.18 16.40
CA GLN A 64 -19.45 0.18 16.21
C GLN A 64 -19.82 1.12 17.35
N GLU A 65 -21.08 1.09 17.82
CA GLU A 65 -21.48 1.87 19.00
C GLU A 65 -20.77 1.40 20.26
N LYS A 66 -20.68 0.09 20.47
CA LYS A 66 -20.04 -0.48 21.66
C LYS A 66 -18.55 -0.13 21.74
N LEU A 67 -17.85 -0.09 20.62
CA LEU A 67 -16.44 0.30 20.55
C LEU A 67 -16.17 1.71 21.05
N LYS A 68 -17.15 2.63 21.04
CA LYS A 68 -16.99 3.99 21.56
C LYS A 68 -16.81 4.03 23.08
N GLU A 69 -17.23 2.98 23.79
CA GLU A 69 -17.04 2.87 25.24
C GLU A 69 -15.60 2.52 25.63
N PHE A 70 -14.77 2.07 24.67
CA PHE A 70 -13.39 1.69 24.91
C PHE A 70 -12.43 2.82 24.48
N PRO A 71 -11.49 3.25 25.34
CA PRO A 71 -10.51 4.29 24.99
C PRO A 71 -9.70 3.96 23.72
N ASP A 72 -9.45 2.68 23.47
CA ASP A 72 -8.73 2.12 22.34
C ASP A 72 -9.65 1.58 21.23
N GLY A 73 -10.97 1.68 21.38
CA GLY A 73 -11.93 1.22 20.37
C GLY A 73 -11.81 1.94 19.03
N ALA A 74 -11.28 3.18 19.02
CA ALA A 74 -10.97 3.92 17.80
C ALA A 74 -9.99 3.18 16.86
N ALA A 75 -9.13 2.31 17.39
CA ALA A 75 -8.23 1.48 16.59
C ALA A 75 -8.97 0.49 15.66
N PHE A 76 -10.23 0.17 15.97
CA PHE A 76 -11.08 -0.72 15.17
C PHE A 76 -11.99 0.04 14.19
N GLY A 77 -11.90 1.38 14.13
CA GLY A 77 -12.77 2.22 13.30
C GLY A 77 -12.72 1.90 11.80
N LYS A 78 -11.55 1.52 11.29
CA LYS A 78 -11.42 1.07 9.90
C LYS A 78 -12.20 -0.23 9.66
N LYS A 79 -12.00 -1.24 10.51
CA LYS A 79 -12.70 -2.53 10.42
C LYS A 79 -14.22 -2.39 10.45
N THR A 80 -14.76 -1.54 11.32
CA THR A 80 -16.21 -1.32 11.38
C THR A 80 -16.75 -0.64 10.12
N ASN A 81 -16.05 0.39 9.63
CA ASN A 81 -16.45 1.09 8.41
C ASN A 81 -16.36 0.17 7.18
N ASP A 82 -15.28 -0.60 7.06
CA ASP A 82 -15.07 -1.57 5.98
C ASP A 82 -16.16 -2.64 5.97
N MET A 83 -16.49 -3.23 7.13
CA MET A 83 -17.58 -4.21 7.23
C MET A 83 -18.95 -3.62 6.91
N LYS A 84 -19.21 -2.36 7.28
CA LYS A 84 -20.46 -1.67 6.93
C LYS A 84 -20.60 -1.48 5.42
N LEU A 85 -19.53 -1.04 4.75
CA LEU A 85 -19.51 -0.87 3.30
C LEU A 85 -19.64 -2.22 2.58
N LEU A 86 -18.91 -3.25 3.03
CA LEU A 86 -18.98 -4.59 2.44
C LEU A 86 -20.39 -5.19 2.55
N THR A 87 -21.04 -5.08 3.72
CA THR A 87 -22.44 -5.51 3.91
C THR A 87 -23.41 -4.75 3.01
N SER A 88 -23.20 -3.45 2.80
CA SER A 88 -24.02 -2.66 1.87
C SER A 88 -23.89 -3.17 0.42
N ILE A 89 -22.66 -3.47 -0.01
CA ILE A 89 -22.36 -3.99 -1.36
C ILE A 89 -22.90 -5.40 -1.55
N GLU A 90 -22.79 -6.27 -0.53
CA GLU A 90 -23.38 -7.60 -0.52
C GLU A 90 -24.90 -7.53 -0.76
N ARG A 91 -25.60 -6.71 0.04
CA ARG A 91 -27.04 -6.48 -0.11
C ARG A 91 -27.41 -5.99 -1.51
N LYS A 92 -26.73 -4.95 -2.01
CA LYS A 92 -26.92 -4.42 -3.37
C LYS A 92 -26.74 -5.53 -4.43
N THR A 93 -25.73 -6.38 -4.26
CA THR A 93 -25.43 -7.48 -5.17
C THR A 93 -26.54 -8.53 -5.16
N ASP A 94 -27.04 -8.90 -3.99
CA ASP A 94 -28.11 -9.90 -3.84
C ASP A 94 -29.46 -9.39 -4.36
N GLU A 95 -29.72 -8.08 -4.26
CA GLU A 95 -30.90 -7.42 -4.83
C GLU A 95 -30.77 -7.12 -6.34
N GLY A 96 -29.59 -7.36 -6.93
CA GLY A 96 -29.32 -7.05 -8.34
C GLY A 96 -29.17 -5.56 -8.66
N GLU A 97 -28.93 -4.72 -7.65
CA GLU A 97 -28.62 -3.31 -7.82
C GLU A 97 -27.28 -3.10 -8.55
N ILE A 98 -27.17 -2.02 -9.33
CA ILE A 98 -25.92 -1.63 -9.98
C ILE A 98 -25.00 -0.99 -8.93
N LEU A 99 -23.78 -1.53 -8.80
CA LEU A 99 -22.76 -0.97 -7.92
C LEU A 99 -22.19 0.32 -8.50
N SER A 100 -22.04 1.35 -7.66
CA SER A 100 -21.43 2.62 -8.06
C SER A 100 -19.92 2.51 -8.25
N LYS A 101 -19.29 3.58 -8.75
CA LYS A 101 -17.83 3.69 -8.82
C LYS A 101 -17.19 3.51 -7.45
N GLU A 102 -17.74 4.10 -6.40
CA GLU A 102 -17.26 3.99 -5.03
C GLU A 102 -17.39 2.57 -4.49
N ASP A 103 -18.54 1.92 -4.73
CA ASP A 103 -18.75 0.53 -4.36
C ASP A 103 -17.70 -0.39 -5.02
N LEU A 104 -17.45 -0.20 -6.32
CA LEU A 104 -16.48 -1.02 -7.08
C LEU A 104 -15.04 -0.71 -6.69
N THR A 105 -14.72 0.55 -6.45
CA THR A 105 -13.38 0.97 -5.99
C THR A 105 -13.05 0.34 -4.63
N PHE A 106 -14.04 0.29 -3.73
CA PHE A 106 -13.92 -0.40 -2.44
C PHE A 106 -13.84 -1.92 -2.62
N LEU A 107 -14.78 -2.54 -3.34
CA LEU A 107 -14.85 -3.99 -3.55
C LEU A 107 -13.56 -4.56 -4.19
N TYR A 108 -12.96 -3.83 -5.12
CA TYR A 108 -11.71 -4.22 -5.77
C TYR A 108 -10.45 -3.82 -4.99
N GLU A 109 -10.59 -3.21 -3.82
CA GLU A 109 -9.48 -2.81 -2.95
C GLU A 109 -8.47 -1.92 -3.70
N ILE A 110 -8.97 -1.02 -4.56
CA ILE A 110 -8.14 -0.22 -5.46
C ILE A 110 -7.26 0.73 -4.64
N GLU A 111 -7.85 1.44 -3.69
CA GLU A 111 -7.15 2.43 -2.86
C GLU A 111 -6.61 1.83 -1.57
N ASP A 112 -7.38 0.97 -0.90
CA ASP A 112 -6.98 0.33 0.35
C ASP A 112 -7.57 -1.07 0.45
N THR A 113 -6.94 -1.92 1.26
CA THR A 113 -7.42 -3.27 1.57
C THR A 113 -8.60 -3.21 2.54
N ILE A 114 -9.58 -4.08 2.35
CA ILE A 114 -10.73 -4.23 3.25
C ILE A 114 -10.28 -5.01 4.48
N GLU A 115 -10.45 -4.42 5.67
CA GLU A 115 -10.15 -5.07 6.94
C GLU A 115 -11.41 -5.60 7.62
N GLY A 116 -11.40 -6.88 7.94
CA GLY A 116 -12.44 -7.53 8.72
C GLY A 116 -12.04 -7.78 10.18
N PHE A 117 -12.96 -8.43 10.89
CA PHE A 117 -12.75 -8.89 12.27
C PHE A 117 -12.25 -10.34 12.35
N GLY A 118 -12.31 -11.07 11.24
CA GLY A 118 -11.79 -12.43 11.14
C GLY A 118 -10.26 -12.47 11.03
N TYR A 119 -9.71 -13.68 11.08
CA TYR A 119 -8.26 -13.90 10.92
C TYR A 119 -7.77 -13.81 9.48
N GLN A 120 -8.67 -13.95 8.51
CA GLN A 120 -8.38 -13.95 7.09
C GLN A 120 -9.19 -12.87 6.40
N ARG A 121 -8.83 -12.57 5.15
CA ARG A 121 -9.61 -11.70 4.26
C ARG A 121 -11.07 -12.15 4.24
N ASP A 122 -11.98 -11.19 4.31
CA ASP A 122 -13.41 -11.49 4.38
C ASP A 122 -13.83 -12.27 3.11
N PRO A 123 -14.42 -13.46 3.25
CA PRO A 123 -14.74 -14.35 2.13
C PRO A 123 -15.74 -13.71 1.15
N ARG A 124 -16.62 -12.84 1.64
CA ARG A 124 -17.64 -12.16 0.82
C ARG A 124 -17.01 -11.34 -0.31
N ILE A 125 -15.81 -10.80 -0.10
CA ILE A 125 -15.10 -10.04 -1.16
C ILE A 125 -14.88 -10.94 -2.39
N GLY A 126 -14.42 -12.18 -2.17
CA GLY A 126 -14.22 -13.15 -3.25
C GLY A 126 -15.54 -13.61 -3.86
N GLU A 127 -16.54 -13.90 -3.03
CA GLU A 127 -17.87 -14.35 -3.45
C GLU A 127 -18.57 -13.31 -4.33
N ILE A 128 -18.61 -12.05 -3.89
CA ILE A 128 -19.20 -10.93 -4.66
C ILE A 128 -18.42 -10.74 -5.96
N ARG A 129 -17.08 -10.64 -5.91
CA ARG A 129 -16.25 -10.45 -7.11
C ARG A 129 -16.43 -11.58 -8.14
N SER A 130 -16.66 -12.82 -7.72
CA SER A 130 -16.88 -13.96 -8.62
C SER A 130 -18.13 -13.83 -9.50
N LYS A 131 -19.11 -13.03 -9.07
CA LYS A 131 -20.36 -12.76 -9.80
C LYS A 131 -20.24 -11.56 -10.74
N ARG A 132 -19.12 -10.82 -10.71
CA ARG A 132 -18.92 -9.56 -11.45
C ARG A 132 -18.26 -9.78 -12.82
N ARG A 133 -18.32 -8.74 -13.66
CA ARG A 133 -17.64 -8.68 -14.97
C ARG A 133 -16.58 -7.59 -14.93
N PRO A 134 -15.30 -7.92 -14.63
CA PRO A 134 -14.25 -6.91 -14.44
C PRO A 134 -14.12 -5.92 -15.60
N GLU A 135 -14.27 -6.36 -16.85
CA GLU A 135 -14.19 -5.48 -18.03
C GLU A 135 -15.28 -4.39 -18.05
N ALA A 136 -16.51 -4.72 -17.64
CA ALA A 136 -17.59 -3.74 -17.56
C ALA A 136 -17.40 -2.81 -16.35
N ASP A 137 -17.00 -3.39 -15.21
CA ASP A 137 -16.80 -2.65 -13.98
C ASP A 137 -15.62 -1.68 -14.09
N MET A 138 -14.60 -2.03 -14.86
CA MET A 138 -13.44 -1.19 -15.15
C MET A 138 -13.85 0.14 -15.80
N LEU A 139 -14.81 0.15 -16.72
CA LEU A 139 -15.31 1.38 -17.35
C LEU A 139 -15.96 2.31 -16.31
N VAL A 140 -16.69 1.73 -15.35
CA VAL A 140 -17.32 2.48 -14.25
C VAL A 140 -16.26 3.03 -13.29
N VAL A 141 -15.28 2.21 -12.91
CA VAL A 141 -14.19 2.62 -12.00
C VAL A 141 -13.35 3.72 -12.63
N PHE A 142 -12.94 3.55 -13.88
CA PHE A 142 -12.13 4.53 -14.60
C PHE A 142 -12.93 5.74 -15.05
N ASP A 143 -14.25 5.69 -14.98
CA ASP A 143 -15.14 6.75 -15.43
C ASP A 143 -14.79 7.16 -16.89
N CYS A 144 -14.76 6.15 -17.77
CA CYS A 144 -14.47 6.32 -19.18
C CYS A 144 -15.11 5.25 -20.05
N THR A 145 -15.07 5.50 -21.36
CA THR A 145 -15.49 4.56 -22.40
C THR A 145 -14.30 3.72 -22.88
N GLU A 146 -14.60 2.60 -23.54
CA GLU A 146 -13.60 1.63 -23.99
C GLU A 146 -12.53 2.23 -24.93
N ASP A 147 -12.90 3.19 -25.79
CA ASP A 147 -12.00 3.89 -26.70
C ASP A 147 -10.92 4.73 -25.99
N ARG A 148 -11.11 5.02 -24.69
CA ARG A 148 -10.13 5.72 -23.85
C ARG A 148 -9.20 4.77 -23.09
N ILE A 149 -9.30 3.46 -23.32
CA ILE A 149 -8.47 2.42 -22.71
C ILE A 149 -7.57 1.79 -23.76
N ALA A 150 -6.27 2.03 -23.65
CA ALA A 150 -5.28 1.34 -24.48
C ALA A 150 -4.92 -0.02 -23.86
N ARG A 151 -4.81 -1.07 -24.68
CA ARG A 151 -4.39 -2.43 -24.30
C ARG A 151 -2.96 -2.75 -24.74
N ILE A 152 -2.47 -2.04 -25.74
CA ILE A 152 -1.10 -2.11 -26.25
C ILE A 152 -0.54 -0.71 -26.52
N PRO A 153 0.79 -0.51 -26.54
CA PRO A 153 1.37 0.82 -26.72
C PRO A 153 0.91 1.54 -27.99
N LYS A 154 0.64 0.80 -29.06
CA LYS A 154 0.20 1.36 -30.36
C LYS A 154 -1.18 2.05 -30.29
N GLU A 155 -2.00 1.72 -29.31
CA GLU A 155 -3.34 2.32 -29.12
C GLU A 155 -3.28 3.61 -28.31
N ILE A 156 -2.13 3.90 -27.68
CA ILE A 156 -1.97 5.09 -26.84
C ILE A 156 -1.99 6.35 -27.71
N ASN A 157 -2.81 7.30 -27.28
CA ASN A 157 -2.95 8.63 -27.88
C ASN A 157 -3.25 9.67 -26.78
N GLU A 158 -3.40 10.93 -27.17
CA GLU A 158 -3.63 12.05 -26.25
C GLU A 158 -4.95 11.97 -25.44
N HIS A 159 -5.92 11.16 -25.88
CA HIS A 159 -7.20 10.96 -25.20
C HIS A 159 -7.23 9.72 -24.30
N THR A 160 -6.18 8.89 -24.34
CA THR A 160 -6.04 7.70 -23.51
C THR A 160 -6.06 8.09 -22.03
N LYS A 161 -7.05 7.57 -21.30
CA LYS A 161 -7.22 7.78 -19.86
C LYS A 161 -6.60 6.65 -19.05
N ALA A 162 -6.64 5.43 -19.59
CA ALA A 162 -6.14 4.24 -18.94
C ALA A 162 -5.33 3.34 -19.88
N TYR A 163 -4.32 2.66 -19.35
CA TYR A 163 -3.64 1.56 -20.00
C TYR A 163 -3.89 0.27 -19.23
N VAL A 164 -4.35 -0.78 -19.90
CA VAL A 164 -4.63 -2.09 -19.28
C VAL A 164 -4.08 -3.21 -20.15
N GLY A 165 -2.87 -3.65 -19.86
CA GLY A 165 -2.19 -4.67 -20.66
C GLY A 165 -0.75 -4.93 -20.22
N PRO A 166 -0.05 -5.84 -20.92
CA PRO A 166 1.33 -6.19 -20.61
C PRO A 166 2.26 -4.98 -20.77
N LEU A 167 3.28 -4.86 -19.92
CA LEU A 167 4.28 -3.78 -20.06
C LEU A 167 5.26 -4.10 -21.19
N GLN A 168 5.07 -3.48 -22.35
CA GLN A 168 5.93 -3.64 -23.52
C GLN A 168 7.06 -2.61 -23.52
N GLU A 169 8.13 -2.87 -24.28
CA GLU A 169 9.26 -1.95 -24.39
C GLU A 169 8.79 -0.56 -24.86
N GLY A 170 9.36 0.50 -24.27
CA GLY A 170 8.99 1.90 -24.52
C GLY A 170 7.61 2.33 -24.01
N LEU A 171 6.87 1.49 -23.26
CA LEU A 171 5.52 1.84 -22.78
C LEU A 171 5.50 3.19 -22.06
N PHE A 172 6.35 3.39 -21.06
CA PHE A 172 6.31 4.60 -20.23
C PHE A 172 6.75 5.86 -20.99
N ASP A 173 7.49 5.72 -22.08
CA ASP A 173 7.80 6.83 -22.98
C ASP A 173 6.56 7.26 -23.79
N ALA A 174 5.70 6.31 -24.15
CA ALA A 174 4.51 6.55 -24.96
C ALA A 174 3.29 7.08 -24.18
N LEU A 175 3.27 6.97 -22.85
CA LEU A 175 2.10 7.37 -22.05
C LEU A 175 1.83 8.88 -22.12
N PRO A 176 0.58 9.34 -22.16
CA PRO A 176 0.28 10.76 -22.05
C PRO A 176 0.47 11.25 -20.60
N ASP A 177 0.69 12.55 -20.42
CA ASP A 177 0.83 13.16 -19.09
C ASP A 177 -0.46 13.06 -18.26
N ARG A 178 -1.62 13.05 -18.92
CA ARG A 178 -2.95 12.99 -18.27
C ARG A 178 -3.44 11.57 -18.00
N LEU A 179 -2.58 10.55 -18.14
CA LEU A 179 -2.98 9.17 -17.88
C LEU A 179 -3.30 8.97 -16.40
N GLU A 180 -4.48 8.43 -16.10
CA GLU A 180 -4.96 8.28 -14.72
C GLU A 180 -4.74 6.86 -14.18
N HIS A 181 -4.74 5.86 -15.07
CA HIS A 181 -4.76 4.45 -14.68
C HIS A 181 -3.80 3.60 -15.51
N ILE A 182 -3.01 2.76 -14.83
CA ILE A 182 -2.18 1.74 -15.46
C ILE A 182 -2.37 0.42 -14.72
N TYR A 183 -2.71 -0.63 -15.45
CA TYR A 183 -2.85 -1.98 -14.92
C TYR A 183 -2.17 -2.98 -15.86
N THR A 184 -1.54 -4.01 -15.31
CA THR A 184 -1.17 -5.19 -16.10
C THR A 184 -2.36 -6.09 -16.38
N SER A 185 -3.36 -6.12 -15.47
CA SER A 185 -4.61 -6.85 -15.64
C SER A 185 -5.67 -6.41 -14.62
N PHE A 186 -6.58 -5.51 -14.98
CA PHE A 186 -7.61 -5.03 -14.04
C PHE A 186 -8.45 -6.16 -13.42
N PRO A 187 -8.78 -6.10 -12.11
CA PRO A 187 -8.42 -5.06 -11.13
C PRO A 187 -7.04 -5.23 -10.50
N GLU A 188 -6.31 -6.26 -10.89
CA GLU A 188 -5.01 -6.63 -10.35
C GLU A 188 -3.86 -5.92 -11.09
N GLY A 189 -2.68 -5.90 -10.48
CA GLY A 189 -1.51 -5.37 -11.18
C GLY A 189 -1.57 -3.87 -11.47
N ARG A 190 -2.28 -3.12 -10.61
CA ARG A 190 -2.23 -1.65 -10.60
C ARG A 190 -0.79 -1.18 -10.50
N ILE A 191 -0.39 -0.32 -11.42
CA ILE A 191 0.88 0.41 -11.38
C ILE A 191 0.56 1.82 -10.88
N ARG A 192 1.25 2.23 -9.82
CA ARG A 192 0.98 3.51 -9.17
C ARG A 192 1.87 4.58 -9.78
N LEU A 193 1.24 5.59 -10.36
CA LEU A 193 1.89 6.83 -10.76
C LEU A 193 1.81 7.83 -9.61
N GLU A 194 2.92 8.49 -9.31
CA GLU A 194 2.96 9.55 -8.31
C GLU A 194 4.04 10.58 -8.64
N SER A 195 3.79 11.86 -8.36
CA SER A 195 4.80 12.90 -8.50
C SER A 195 5.44 13.21 -7.15
N LEU A 196 6.73 13.56 -7.16
CA LEU A 196 7.48 13.91 -5.96
C LEU A 196 8.36 15.13 -6.24
N ASP A 197 8.33 16.12 -5.35
CA ASP A 197 9.31 17.19 -5.37
C ASP A 197 10.62 16.74 -4.73
N VAL A 198 11.70 16.78 -5.51
CA VAL A 198 13.05 16.40 -5.11
C VAL A 198 13.99 17.61 -5.25
N GLY A 199 14.86 17.80 -4.26
CA GLY A 199 15.82 18.91 -4.21
C GLY A 199 15.40 20.04 -3.28
N GLY A 200 16.08 21.18 -3.42
CA GLY A 200 15.95 22.34 -2.54
C GLY A 200 16.54 22.21 -1.14
N LEU A 201 17.08 21.05 -0.77
CA LEU A 201 17.88 20.87 0.45
C LEU A 201 19.26 20.33 0.07
N THR A 202 20.29 20.69 0.83
CA THR A 202 21.57 19.97 0.82
C THR A 202 21.40 18.58 1.45
N ALA A 203 22.37 17.68 1.26
CA ALA A 203 22.37 16.36 1.87
C ALA A 203 22.25 16.43 3.40
N GLU A 204 22.93 17.39 4.01
CA GLU A 204 22.94 17.63 5.46
C GLU A 204 21.58 18.15 5.94
N GLN A 205 20.98 19.09 5.20
CA GLN A 205 19.63 19.59 5.51
C GLN A 205 18.57 18.51 5.33
N LEU A 206 18.72 17.64 4.32
CA LEU A 206 17.83 16.51 4.10
C LEU A 206 17.93 15.47 5.21
N GLU A 207 19.15 15.17 5.69
CA GLU A 207 19.34 14.31 6.85
C GLU A 207 18.69 14.94 8.12
N ALA A 208 18.88 16.24 8.33
CA ALA A 208 18.29 16.97 9.46
C ALA A 208 16.75 16.96 9.42
N ALA A 209 16.15 17.12 8.24
CA ALA A 209 14.70 17.04 8.06
C ALA A 209 14.12 15.67 8.44
N LEU A 210 14.86 14.58 8.19
CA LEU A 210 14.45 13.24 8.64
C LEU A 210 14.50 13.08 10.17
N ASP A 211 15.30 13.89 10.87
CA ASP A 211 15.43 13.90 12.33
C ASP A 211 14.48 14.87 13.03
N GLU A 212 13.74 15.67 12.27
CA GLU A 212 12.87 16.70 12.81
C GLU A 212 11.86 16.08 13.79
N LYS A 213 11.76 16.72 14.95
CA LYS A 213 10.85 16.34 16.03
C LYS A 213 9.64 17.25 15.98
N ASN A 214 8.47 16.68 16.21
CA ASN A 214 7.26 17.47 16.42
C ASN A 214 7.33 18.24 17.75
N ALA A 215 6.33 19.09 18.02
CA ALA A 215 6.24 19.88 19.26
C ALA A 215 6.26 19.03 20.55
N ALA A 216 5.89 17.73 20.46
CA ALA A 216 5.95 16.77 21.56
C ALA A 216 7.32 16.08 21.68
N GLY A 217 8.34 16.51 20.95
CA GLY A 217 9.70 15.96 20.99
C GLY A 217 9.85 14.58 20.32
N LYS A 218 8.82 14.09 19.62
CA LYS A 218 8.83 12.78 18.95
C LYS A 218 9.24 12.94 17.49
N LYS A 219 10.17 12.09 17.03
CA LYS A 219 10.53 12.02 15.61
C LYS A 219 9.35 11.53 14.78
N GLN A 220 9.14 12.16 13.63
CA GLN A 220 8.11 11.70 12.68
C GLN A 220 8.52 10.41 11.97
N PHE A 221 9.83 10.24 11.73
CA PHE A 221 10.38 9.11 10.99
C PHE A 221 11.49 8.43 11.77
N ASN A 222 11.68 7.15 11.48
CA ASN A 222 12.82 6.38 11.93
C ASN A 222 13.76 6.13 10.75
N VAL A 223 15.06 6.20 10.98
CA VAL A 223 16.09 5.92 9.97
C VAL A 223 17.07 4.92 10.57
N SER A 224 17.27 3.77 9.92
CA SER A 224 18.23 2.76 10.41
C SER A 224 19.67 3.25 10.33
N ASP A 225 20.56 2.73 11.18
CA ASP A 225 21.97 3.14 11.24
C ASP A 225 22.71 2.97 9.91
N TYR A 226 22.46 1.88 9.18
CA TYR A 226 23.05 1.70 7.86
C TYR A 226 22.45 2.66 6.81
N ALA A 227 21.16 2.99 6.89
CA ALA A 227 20.57 4.04 6.05
C ALA A 227 21.19 5.41 6.37
N ARG A 228 21.50 5.69 7.65
CA ARG A 228 22.27 6.88 8.06
C ARG A 228 23.66 6.85 7.44
N SER A 229 24.33 5.70 7.44
CA SER A 229 25.63 5.57 6.80
C SER A 229 25.57 5.84 5.30
N MET A 230 24.51 5.39 4.61
CA MET A 230 24.29 5.72 3.20
C MET A 230 24.11 7.23 2.99
N LEU A 231 23.29 7.90 3.81
CA LEU A 231 23.10 9.36 3.75
C LEU A 231 24.41 10.13 3.96
N ARG A 232 25.32 9.58 4.76
CA ARG A 232 26.62 10.17 5.08
C ARG A 232 27.74 9.73 4.13
N ASN A 233 27.44 8.93 3.11
CA ASN A 233 28.42 8.52 2.13
C ASN A 233 28.82 9.71 1.26
N LYS A 234 30.07 10.16 1.43
CA LYS A 234 30.58 11.37 0.79
C LYS A 234 30.47 11.33 -0.73
N LYS A 235 30.95 10.24 -1.35
CA LYS A 235 31.09 10.14 -2.82
C LYS A 235 29.78 9.76 -3.51
N GLN A 236 29.02 8.85 -2.91
CA GLN A 236 27.85 8.26 -3.57
C GLN A 236 26.53 8.95 -3.20
N PHE A 237 26.51 9.75 -2.12
CA PHE A 237 25.31 10.47 -1.70
C PHE A 237 25.54 11.98 -1.56
N ILE A 238 26.40 12.42 -0.63
CA ILE A 238 26.55 13.85 -0.28
C ILE A 238 26.98 14.69 -1.49
N GLU A 239 28.07 14.32 -2.16
CA GLU A 239 28.62 15.07 -3.29
C GLU A 239 27.61 15.18 -4.44
N PRO A 240 26.97 14.09 -4.92
CA PRO A 240 25.94 14.16 -5.96
C PRO A 240 24.72 15.02 -5.57
N VAL A 241 24.21 14.88 -4.35
CA VAL A 241 23.05 15.66 -3.88
C VAL A 241 23.39 17.14 -3.82
N ASN A 242 24.54 17.48 -3.22
CA ASN A 242 24.98 18.87 -3.09
C ASN A 242 25.37 19.49 -4.45
N MET A 243 25.84 18.69 -5.40
CA MET A 243 26.05 19.11 -6.78
C MET A 243 24.72 19.49 -7.44
N ARG A 244 23.71 18.60 -7.41
CA ARG A 244 22.37 18.89 -7.95
C ARG A 244 21.71 20.10 -7.28
N HIS A 245 21.88 20.25 -5.97
CA HIS A 245 21.42 21.43 -5.24
C HIS A 245 22.03 22.73 -5.79
N ARG A 246 23.35 22.76 -6.05
CA ARG A 246 24.04 23.92 -6.63
C ARG A 246 23.62 24.19 -8.07
N GLU A 247 23.57 23.16 -8.91
CA GLU A 247 23.16 23.26 -10.33
C GLU A 247 21.76 23.85 -10.47
N ARG A 248 20.86 23.48 -9.56
CA ARG A 248 19.47 23.95 -9.50
C ARG A 248 19.31 25.23 -8.69
N LYS A 249 20.39 25.82 -8.16
CA LYS A 249 20.36 27.01 -7.30
C LYS A 249 19.39 26.86 -6.11
N GLY A 250 19.31 25.67 -5.53
CA GLY A 250 18.38 25.36 -4.44
C GLY A 250 16.91 25.22 -4.86
N SER A 251 16.61 25.11 -6.16
CA SER A 251 15.25 24.81 -6.61
C SER A 251 14.92 23.32 -6.46
N LYS A 252 13.62 23.04 -6.33
CA LYS A 252 13.06 21.69 -6.42
C LYS A 252 12.80 21.33 -7.88
N GLU A 253 12.77 20.04 -8.15
CA GLU A 253 12.25 19.47 -9.39
C GLU A 253 11.13 18.50 -9.02
N THR A 254 9.99 18.63 -9.70
CA THR A 254 8.95 17.60 -9.67
C THR A 254 9.36 16.46 -10.59
N VAL A 255 9.48 15.25 -10.03
CA VAL A 255 9.77 14.02 -10.77
C VAL A 255 8.55 13.12 -10.77
N ASP A 256 8.28 12.50 -11.92
CA ASP A 256 7.22 11.50 -12.05
C ASP A 256 7.79 10.12 -11.73
N LEU A 257 7.12 9.44 -10.82
CA LEU A 257 7.52 8.17 -10.27
C LEU A 257 6.51 7.09 -10.62
N VAL A 258 7.05 5.90 -10.87
CA VAL A 258 6.29 4.71 -11.20
C VAL A 258 6.61 3.66 -10.15
N ARG A 259 5.59 3.26 -9.39
CA ARG A 259 5.68 2.17 -8.43
C ARG A 259 4.96 0.93 -8.95
N LEU A 260 5.71 -0.16 -9.07
CA LEU A 260 5.25 -1.44 -9.61
C LEU A 260 5.92 -2.60 -8.86
N ARG A 261 5.39 -3.82 -8.95
CA ARG A 261 6.05 -5.01 -8.41
C ARG A 261 7.00 -5.61 -9.43
N VAL A 262 7.96 -6.38 -8.95
CA VAL A 262 8.91 -7.12 -9.81
C VAL A 262 8.19 -7.96 -10.86
N ARG A 263 7.11 -8.68 -10.51
CA ARG A 263 6.31 -9.44 -11.48
C ARG A 263 5.65 -8.58 -12.56
N ASP A 264 5.30 -7.33 -12.25
CA ASP A 264 4.60 -6.45 -13.19
C ASP A 264 5.54 -6.07 -14.36
N LEU A 265 6.87 -6.18 -14.18
CA LEU A 265 7.87 -6.04 -15.26
C LEU A 265 7.93 -7.24 -16.23
N GLY A 266 7.16 -8.30 -15.96
CA GLY A 266 7.09 -9.51 -16.78
C GLY A 266 7.98 -10.67 -16.30
N PHE A 267 8.56 -10.58 -15.10
CA PHE A 267 9.36 -11.66 -14.53
C PHE A 267 8.49 -12.79 -13.96
N THR A 268 8.82 -14.04 -14.33
CA THR A 268 8.19 -15.27 -13.78
C THR A 268 9.08 -15.98 -12.75
N SER A 269 10.36 -15.61 -12.68
CA SER A 269 11.33 -16.02 -11.67
C SER A 269 12.02 -14.80 -11.07
N ALA A 270 12.55 -14.93 -9.85
CA ALA A 270 13.18 -13.83 -9.14
C ALA A 270 14.43 -13.32 -9.90
N PRO A 271 14.47 -12.05 -10.37
CA PRO A 271 15.60 -11.52 -11.13
C PRO A 271 16.68 -10.94 -10.23
N THR A 272 17.90 -10.85 -10.72
CA THR A 272 18.97 -10.04 -10.13
C THR A 272 18.67 -8.54 -10.27
N THR A 273 19.37 -7.69 -9.50
CA THR A 273 19.28 -6.23 -9.61
C THR A 273 19.61 -5.73 -11.03
N THR A 274 20.62 -6.32 -11.68
CA THR A 274 21.01 -5.96 -13.05
C THR A 274 19.91 -6.27 -14.07
N GLU A 275 19.30 -7.46 -13.99
CA GLU A 275 18.19 -7.84 -14.87
C GLU A 275 16.97 -6.94 -14.64
N LEU A 276 16.64 -6.68 -13.37
CA LEU A 276 15.54 -5.81 -12.97
C LEU A 276 15.70 -4.41 -13.57
N PHE A 277 16.87 -3.78 -13.37
CA PHE A 277 17.13 -2.42 -13.84
C PHE A 277 17.25 -2.34 -15.36
N THR A 278 17.82 -3.37 -15.99
CA THR A 278 17.85 -3.48 -17.47
C THR A 278 16.43 -3.54 -18.03
N ARG A 279 15.56 -4.33 -17.41
CA ARG A 279 14.16 -4.42 -17.81
C ARG A 279 13.41 -3.11 -17.60
N ALA A 280 13.59 -2.43 -16.46
CA ALA A 280 12.98 -1.13 -16.21
C ALA A 280 13.37 -0.10 -17.29
N ARG A 281 14.66 -0.04 -17.67
CA ARG A 281 15.14 0.87 -18.73
C ARG A 281 14.50 0.61 -20.08
N LYS A 282 14.32 -0.65 -20.46
CA LYS A 282 13.65 -1.04 -21.70
C LYS A 282 12.18 -0.59 -21.77
N LEU A 283 11.53 -0.39 -20.63
CA LEU A 283 10.15 0.07 -20.56
C LEU A 283 10.01 1.60 -20.65
N GLY A 284 11.10 2.37 -20.66
CA GLY A 284 11.07 3.84 -20.56
C GLY A 284 11.20 4.38 -19.13
N LEU A 285 11.64 3.56 -18.18
CA LEU A 285 11.94 3.99 -16.82
C LEU A 285 13.43 4.28 -16.65
N GLU A 286 13.77 5.05 -15.64
CA GLU A 286 15.14 5.31 -15.23
C GLU A 286 15.32 5.14 -13.72
N LEU A 287 16.58 5.05 -13.31
CA LEU A 287 16.90 4.99 -11.89
C LEU A 287 16.69 6.36 -11.25
N CYS A 288 16.09 6.36 -10.08
CA CYS A 288 15.92 7.53 -9.25
C CYS A 288 17.29 8.03 -8.73
N PRO A 289 17.49 9.35 -8.61
CA PRO A 289 18.55 9.89 -7.77
C PRO A 289 18.47 9.31 -6.34
N PRO A 290 19.61 9.02 -5.68
CA PRO A 290 19.61 8.44 -4.33
C PRO A 290 18.75 9.20 -3.30
N GLU A 291 18.69 10.53 -3.37
CA GLU A 291 17.90 11.37 -2.48
C GLU A 291 16.39 11.19 -2.64
N THR A 292 15.92 10.58 -3.73
CA THR A 292 14.49 10.26 -3.91
C THR A 292 13.96 9.42 -2.75
N GLY A 293 14.76 8.52 -2.17
CA GLY A 293 14.34 7.73 -1.00
C GLY A 293 14.01 8.58 0.23
N PRO A 294 14.95 9.39 0.72
CA PRO A 294 14.72 10.37 1.77
C PRO A 294 13.54 11.33 1.51
N TYR A 295 13.49 11.95 0.32
CA TYR A 295 12.36 12.84 -0.03
C TYR A 295 11.04 12.10 -0.06
N LYS A 296 11.02 10.88 -0.60
CA LYS A 296 9.81 10.05 -0.60
C LYS A 296 9.38 9.72 0.82
N ARG A 297 10.31 9.50 1.75
CA ARG A 297 9.94 9.23 3.15
C ARG A 297 9.33 10.47 3.80
N LEU A 298 9.89 11.65 3.57
CA LEU A 298 9.35 12.92 4.06
C LEU A 298 7.93 13.20 3.53
N ALA A 299 7.68 12.85 2.27
CA ALA A 299 6.39 13.06 1.61
C ALA A 299 5.33 12.00 1.97
N ASP A 300 5.69 10.72 1.99
CA ASP A 300 4.78 9.60 2.24
C ASP A 300 4.58 9.42 3.76
N LYS A 301 3.55 10.04 4.33
CA LYS A 301 3.22 9.96 5.76
C LYS A 301 2.13 8.94 6.09
N ASP A 302 1.42 8.47 5.07
CA ASP A 302 0.23 7.62 5.21
C ASP A 302 0.42 6.22 4.61
N GLN A 303 1.67 5.80 4.36
CA GLN A 303 2.00 4.44 3.92
C GLN A 303 1.24 3.39 4.76
N PRO A 304 0.56 2.39 4.18
CA PRO A 304 -0.17 1.39 4.96
C PRO A 304 0.73 0.52 5.86
N LEU A 305 0.21 0.07 7.01
CA LEU A 305 0.95 -0.78 7.94
C LEU A 305 1.36 -2.10 7.25
N GLY A 306 2.61 -2.53 7.44
CA GLY A 306 3.11 -3.75 6.80
C GLY A 306 3.39 -3.59 5.30
N ASN A 307 3.29 -2.38 4.75
CA ASN A 307 3.70 -2.10 3.39
C ASN A 307 5.18 -1.69 3.34
N TRP A 308 5.90 -2.15 2.32
CA TRP A 308 7.23 -1.65 1.99
C TRP A 308 7.54 -1.74 0.49
N TYR A 309 8.41 -0.85 0.03
CA TYR A 309 8.92 -0.83 -1.34
C TYR A 309 10.34 -0.27 -1.36
N TYR A 310 11.05 -0.56 -2.45
CA TYR A 310 12.44 -0.17 -2.67
C TYR A 310 12.52 0.98 -3.66
N VAL A 311 13.57 1.78 -3.54
CA VAL A 311 13.88 2.81 -4.55
C VAL A 311 14.79 2.17 -5.59
N GLY A 312 14.38 2.18 -6.85
CA GLY A 312 15.24 1.80 -7.97
C GLY A 312 16.24 2.91 -8.22
N MET A 313 17.36 2.88 -7.51
CA MET A 313 18.44 3.88 -7.55
C MET A 313 19.79 3.20 -7.78
N GLU A 314 20.78 3.99 -8.20
CA GLU A 314 22.17 3.53 -8.13
C GLU A 314 22.54 3.20 -6.67
N PRO A 315 23.13 2.03 -6.38
CA PRO A 315 23.43 1.64 -5.00
C PRO A 315 24.43 2.57 -4.31
N VAL A 316 24.18 2.84 -3.04
CA VAL A 316 25.09 3.60 -2.16
C VAL A 316 25.65 2.63 -1.14
N ALA A 317 26.98 2.60 -0.99
CA ALA A 317 27.63 1.72 -0.03
C ALA A 317 27.32 2.18 1.41
N ASP A 318 26.97 1.22 2.26
CA ASP A 318 26.81 1.44 3.70
C ASP A 318 28.16 1.44 4.45
N SER A 319 28.12 1.41 5.79
CA SER A 319 29.31 1.46 6.64
C SER A 319 30.23 0.24 6.52
N VAL A 320 29.72 -0.91 6.04
CA VAL A 320 30.51 -2.13 5.82
C VAL A 320 30.89 -2.29 4.34
N GLY A 321 30.61 -1.29 3.50
CA GLY A 321 30.93 -1.28 2.08
C GLY A 321 29.92 -2.04 1.22
N CYS A 322 28.78 -2.47 1.78
CA CYS A 322 27.78 -3.21 1.04
C CYS A 322 26.95 -2.25 0.17
N PRO A 323 26.84 -2.46 -1.16
CA PRO A 323 26.01 -1.62 -2.01
C PRO A 323 24.54 -1.83 -1.66
N CYS A 324 23.87 -0.75 -1.26
CA CYS A 324 22.49 -0.80 -0.78
C CYS A 324 21.58 0.16 -1.55
N VAL A 325 20.29 -0.16 -1.58
CA VAL A 325 19.21 0.76 -1.99
C VAL A 325 18.38 1.17 -0.78
N PHE A 326 17.69 2.31 -0.86
CA PHE A 326 16.74 2.70 0.18
C PHE A 326 15.46 1.85 0.11
N ARG A 327 14.92 1.51 1.29
CA ARG A 327 13.64 0.85 1.48
C ARG A 327 12.75 1.67 2.40
N LEU A 328 11.56 2.01 1.95
CA LEU A 328 10.54 2.66 2.77
C LEU A 328 9.61 1.59 3.33
N ALA A 329 9.35 1.63 4.63
CA ALA A 329 8.46 0.67 5.28
C ALA A 329 7.63 1.33 6.38
N ARG A 330 6.39 0.88 6.57
CA ARG A 330 5.65 1.12 7.82
C ARG A 330 5.56 -0.17 8.63
N ARG A 331 5.99 -0.09 9.88
CA ARG A 331 5.89 -1.16 10.87
C ARG A 331 5.09 -0.66 12.07
N GLU A 332 4.78 -1.51 13.03
CA GLU A 332 4.10 -1.10 14.27
C GLU A 332 4.84 0.05 14.97
N GLY A 333 6.18 0.06 14.90
CA GLY A 333 7.04 1.13 15.42
C GLY A 333 7.08 2.42 14.61
N GLY A 334 6.24 2.58 13.58
CA GLY A 334 6.11 3.81 12.79
C GLY A 334 6.63 3.71 11.36
N LEU A 335 6.92 4.87 10.75
CA LEU A 335 7.46 5.00 9.40
C LEU A 335 8.98 4.90 9.45
N TRP A 336 9.55 4.08 8.56
CA TRP A 336 10.98 3.80 8.50
C TRP A 336 11.56 4.10 7.13
N LEU A 337 12.78 4.62 7.13
CA LEU A 337 13.73 4.59 6.03
C LEU A 337 14.85 3.60 6.38
N TYR A 338 14.93 2.52 5.61
CA TYR A 338 15.92 1.45 5.76
C TYR A 338 16.90 1.45 4.60
N HIS A 339 18.02 0.78 4.82
CA HIS A 339 18.89 0.24 3.78
C HIS A 339 18.40 -1.17 3.39
N PHE A 340 18.80 -1.65 2.23
CA PHE A 340 18.69 -3.05 1.87
C PHE A 340 19.87 -3.46 0.99
N ASP A 341 20.56 -4.51 1.42
CA ASP A 341 21.85 -5.00 0.97
C ASP A 341 21.79 -5.93 -0.26
N TRP A 342 20.60 -6.24 -0.77
CA TRP A 342 20.44 -7.12 -1.95
C TRP A 342 20.70 -6.42 -3.29
N ALA A 343 21.42 -5.29 -3.28
CA ALA A 343 21.87 -4.64 -4.51
C ALA A 343 23.18 -5.23 -5.07
N VAL A 344 23.77 -6.25 -4.42
CA VAL A 344 24.89 -7.04 -4.97
C VAL A 344 24.43 -7.98 -6.10
N PRO A 345 25.29 -8.38 -7.06
CA PRO A 345 24.90 -9.14 -8.26
C PRO A 345 24.35 -10.57 -8.06
N GLY A 346 24.24 -11.07 -6.82
CA GLY A 346 23.85 -12.46 -6.52
C GLY A 346 22.40 -12.64 -6.06
N PRO A 347 21.93 -11.91 -5.03
CA PRO A 347 20.57 -12.03 -4.50
C PRO A 347 19.49 -11.65 -5.52
N GLN A 348 18.40 -12.41 -5.52
CA GLN A 348 17.29 -12.25 -6.46
C GLN A 348 16.08 -11.58 -5.81
N TRP A 349 15.34 -10.78 -6.56
CA TRP A 349 14.18 -10.06 -6.04
C TRP A 349 12.92 -10.91 -6.06
N ASN A 350 12.29 -11.09 -4.90
CA ASN A 350 10.98 -11.73 -4.83
C ASN A 350 9.97 -10.96 -5.72
N LEU A 351 9.17 -11.71 -6.48
CA LEU A 351 8.25 -11.21 -7.50
C LEU A 351 7.21 -10.21 -6.96
N ASP A 352 6.88 -10.27 -5.68
CA ASP A 352 5.90 -9.40 -5.02
C ASP A 352 6.52 -8.13 -4.41
N ARG A 353 7.84 -7.94 -4.53
CA ARG A 353 8.50 -6.71 -4.05
C ARG A 353 8.13 -5.52 -4.93
N GLY A 354 7.69 -4.43 -4.30
CA GLY A 354 7.47 -3.14 -4.97
C GLY A 354 8.76 -2.36 -5.17
N PHE A 355 8.92 -1.77 -6.34
CA PHE A 355 10.00 -0.84 -6.69
C PHE A 355 9.42 0.49 -7.17
N LEU A 356 10.11 1.57 -6.80
CA LEU A 356 9.84 2.94 -7.22
C LEU A 356 10.93 3.36 -8.20
N PHE A 357 10.56 3.56 -9.45
CA PHE A 357 11.43 4.09 -10.51
C PHE A 357 10.98 5.49 -10.90
N ARG A 358 11.84 6.21 -11.61
CA ARG A 358 11.50 7.48 -12.23
C ARG A 358 11.06 7.23 -13.67
N ARG A 359 10.01 7.92 -14.11
CA ARG A 359 9.63 7.97 -15.51
C ARG A 359 10.59 8.89 -16.25
N ARG A 360 11.12 8.46 -17.39
CA ARG A 360 11.99 9.32 -18.21
C ARG A 360 11.17 10.53 -18.67
N LYS A 361 11.72 11.73 -18.51
CA LYS A 361 11.13 12.92 -19.15
C LYS A 361 11.32 12.75 -20.65
N SER A 362 10.23 12.85 -21.42
CA SER A 362 10.36 12.93 -22.87
C SER A 362 11.11 14.21 -23.18
N ASP A 363 12.26 14.11 -23.84
CA ASP A 363 12.93 15.28 -24.41
C ASP A 363 12.01 15.78 -25.53
N ALA A 364 11.25 16.85 -25.24
CA ALA A 364 10.39 17.52 -26.22
C ALA A 364 11.20 18.34 -27.21
#